data_AF-A0A8T1A6D5-F1
#
_entry.id   AF-A0A8T1A6D5-F1
#
_cell.length_a   1.000
_cell.length_b   1.000
_cell.length_c   1.000
_cell.angle_alpha   90.00
_cell.angle_beta   90.00
_cell.angle_gamma   90.00
#
_symmetry.space_group_name_H-M   'P 1'
#
loop_
_entity.id
_entity.type
_entity.pdbx_description
1 polymer ?
#
loop_
_entity_poly.entity_id
_entity_poly.type
_entity_poly.pdbx_seq_one_letter_code
_entity_poly.pdbx_strand_id
1 'polypeptide(L)'
;MKLPEDRTLCAIGLDWKKQMRRIPLPLCTDANAVEATVDLSEPSTFQEAVNGPDQVHWRKAIRAELKSMRLRGVFRAAKLPNGQRAIGTKWVFKIKRKADGSIEKYKARLVAKGFKQKYGIDYTETLSPVVKYVTLRMVIAIAKYFGWPLDQLDVVTAFLYGIMKEQVFCAVPEGVDLDGDFDCLELVKAIYGLKQASRVWNETFDEFVCSIGFQVSAFDPCLYIKVVDVHPS
;
A
#
# COMPACT_ATOMS: atom_id res chain seq x y z
N MET A 1 16.94 39.48 -5.70
CA MET A 1 16.33 38.81 -4.52
C MET A 1 16.97 37.43 -4.43
N LYS A 2 18.04 37.28 -3.63
CA LYS A 2 18.80 36.02 -3.50
C LYS A 2 18.02 35.07 -2.60
N LEU A 3 17.72 33.87 -3.08
CA LEU A 3 17.19 32.78 -2.26
C LEU A 3 18.37 32.05 -1.60
N PRO A 4 18.31 31.75 -0.28
CA PRO A 4 19.44 31.13 0.42
C PRO A 4 19.58 29.64 0.09
N GLU A 5 20.84 29.18 0.02
CA GLU A 5 21.28 27.91 -0.58
C GLU A 5 21.07 26.65 0.27
N ASP A 6 20.78 26.76 1.57
CA ASP A 6 20.74 25.59 2.47
C ASP A 6 19.34 25.24 3.00
N ARG A 7 18.49 24.64 2.16
CA ARG A 7 17.22 24.05 2.60
C ARG A 7 17.27 22.53 2.51
N THR A 8 17.56 21.86 3.61
CA THR A 8 17.40 20.40 3.71
C THR A 8 15.93 20.06 3.98
N LEU A 9 15.29 19.32 3.08
CA LEU A 9 14.01 18.68 3.33
C LEU A 9 14.26 17.32 3.98
N CYS A 10 14.21 17.22 5.32
CA CYS A 10 14.10 15.93 5.96
C CYS A 10 13.43 16.03 7.33
N ALA A 11 12.23 15.47 7.48
CA ALA A 11 11.73 14.92 8.74
C ALA A 11 10.44 14.14 8.48
N ILE A 12 10.53 12.81 8.44
CA ILE A 12 9.39 11.92 8.64
C ILE A 12 9.57 11.31 10.02
N GLY A 13 8.54 11.45 10.87
CA GLY A 13 8.56 11.03 12.27
C GLY A 13 9.02 9.59 12.48
N LEU A 14 9.66 9.36 13.64
CA LEU A 14 10.38 8.13 14.00
C LEU A 14 9.54 6.83 13.93
N ASP A 15 8.21 6.92 14.00
CA ASP A 15 7.30 5.75 13.97
C ASP A 15 7.17 5.11 12.57
N TRP A 16 7.30 5.93 11.51
CA TRP A 16 7.10 5.49 10.12
C TRP A 16 8.35 4.92 9.46
N LYS A 17 9.55 5.13 10.05
CA LYS A 17 10.81 4.60 9.50
C LYS A 17 10.82 3.07 9.37
N LYS A 18 10.03 2.35 10.17
CA LYS A 18 9.88 0.88 10.05
C LYS A 18 8.95 0.45 8.92
N GLN A 19 8.18 1.37 8.35
CA GLN A 19 7.08 1.11 7.41
C GLN A 19 7.35 1.65 6.00
N MET A 20 8.38 2.49 5.85
CA MET A 20 8.87 3.01 4.57
C MET A 20 10.17 2.31 4.18
N ARG A 21 10.27 1.83 2.94
CA ARG A 21 11.52 1.31 2.39
C ARG A 21 12.17 2.38 1.51
N ARG A 22 13.42 2.72 1.83
CA ARG A 22 14.27 3.56 0.98
C ARG A 22 14.64 2.72 -0.25
N ILE A 23 14.35 3.23 -1.43
CA ILE A 23 14.75 2.59 -2.68
C ILE A 23 16.10 3.18 -3.09
N PRO A 24 17.18 2.37 -3.21
CA PRO A 24 18.41 2.86 -3.81
C PRO A 24 18.15 3.29 -5.25
N LEU A 25 18.67 4.45 -5.65
CA LEU A 25 18.64 4.85 -7.06
C LEU A 25 19.37 3.79 -7.90
N PRO A 26 18.82 3.33 -9.03
CA PRO A 26 19.42 2.27 -9.81
C PRO A 26 20.79 2.71 -10.35
N LEU A 27 21.83 1.96 -10.00
CA LEU A 27 23.10 1.92 -10.73
C LEU A 27 22.96 0.84 -11.81
N CYS A 28 23.21 1.20 -13.08
CA CYS A 28 23.26 0.22 -14.17
C CYS A 28 24.37 -0.80 -13.91
N THR A 29 24.01 -2.08 -13.83
CA THR A 29 24.97 -3.18 -14.00
C THR A 29 24.34 -4.27 -14.84
N ASP A 30 25.12 -4.74 -15.82
CA ASP A 30 24.74 -5.70 -16.85
C ASP A 30 24.28 -7.06 -16.29
N ALA A 31 23.35 -7.68 -17.00
CA ALA A 31 22.77 -8.98 -16.67
C ALA A 31 23.32 -10.06 -17.59
N ASN A 32 23.77 -11.19 -17.04
CA ASN A 32 23.71 -12.49 -17.71
C ASN A 32 23.94 -13.65 -16.72
N ALA A 33 22.94 -14.52 -16.61
CA ALA A 33 23.04 -15.99 -16.53
C ALA A 33 21.62 -16.57 -16.54
N VAL A 34 21.35 -17.51 -17.43
CA VAL A 34 20.07 -18.24 -17.52
C VAL A 34 20.31 -19.64 -16.99
N GLU A 35 19.72 -19.98 -15.84
CA GLU A 35 19.75 -21.33 -15.30
C GLU A 35 18.31 -21.85 -15.11
N ALA A 36 18.13 -23.15 -15.36
CA ALA A 36 16.84 -23.80 -15.58
C ALA A 36 15.86 -23.62 -14.41
N THR A 37 14.73 -22.97 -14.66
CA THR A 37 13.70 -22.77 -13.64
C THR A 37 12.82 -24.00 -13.50
N VAL A 38 12.82 -24.60 -12.31
CA VAL A 38 11.70 -25.45 -11.86
C VAL A 38 10.42 -24.61 -12.00
N ASP A 39 9.45 -25.10 -12.76
CA ASP A 39 8.19 -24.41 -13.01
C ASP A 39 7.31 -24.47 -11.76
N LEU A 40 7.63 -23.62 -10.78
CA LEU A 40 6.83 -23.40 -9.59
C LEU A 40 5.60 -22.59 -10.00
N SER A 41 4.50 -23.29 -10.24
CA SER A 41 3.22 -22.67 -10.58
C SER A 41 2.67 -21.89 -9.39
N GLU A 42 2.25 -20.65 -9.64
CA GLU A 42 1.59 -19.84 -8.62
C GLU A 42 0.16 -20.35 -8.43
N PRO A 43 -0.26 -20.68 -7.19
CA PRO A 43 -1.59 -21.19 -6.95
C PRO A 43 -2.63 -20.12 -7.27
N SER A 44 -3.72 -20.55 -7.88
CA SER A 44 -4.84 -19.67 -8.25
C SER A 44 -5.89 -19.58 -7.15
N THR A 45 -5.94 -20.59 -6.27
CA THR A 45 -6.89 -20.72 -5.16
C THR A 45 -6.20 -20.89 -3.81
N PHE A 46 -6.92 -20.59 -2.73
CA PHE A 46 -6.41 -20.83 -1.38
C PHE A 46 -6.14 -22.32 -1.14
N GLN A 47 -7.04 -23.20 -1.61
CA GLN A 47 -6.90 -24.64 -1.49
C GLN A 47 -5.66 -25.19 -2.20
N GLU A 48 -5.37 -24.74 -3.42
CA GLU A 48 -4.11 -25.07 -4.11
C GLU A 48 -2.89 -24.60 -3.30
N ALA A 49 -2.96 -23.40 -2.73
CA ALA A 49 -1.85 -22.84 -1.96
C ALA A 49 -1.58 -23.62 -0.67
N VAL A 50 -2.62 -24.12 0.01
CA VAL A 50 -2.47 -24.82 1.30
C VAL A 50 -2.30 -26.33 1.18
N ASN A 51 -2.59 -26.93 0.02
CA ASN A 51 -2.44 -28.37 -0.23
C ASN A 51 -1.32 -28.70 -1.24
N GLY A 52 -0.78 -27.69 -1.93
CA GLY A 52 0.28 -27.84 -2.92
C GLY A 52 1.67 -28.13 -2.32
N PRO A 53 2.69 -28.34 -3.18
CA PRO A 53 4.04 -28.69 -2.76
C PRO A 53 4.68 -27.60 -1.86
N ASP A 54 4.45 -26.33 -2.19
CA ASP A 54 4.99 -25.18 -1.47
C ASP A 54 4.10 -24.71 -0.32
N GLN A 55 3.18 -25.56 0.17
CA GLN A 55 2.18 -25.18 1.19
C GLN A 55 2.77 -24.53 2.43
N VAL A 56 3.98 -24.94 2.85
CA VAL A 56 4.64 -24.39 4.04
C VAL A 56 4.96 -22.90 3.83
N HIS A 57 5.45 -22.54 2.64
CA HIS A 57 5.77 -21.16 2.28
C HIS A 57 4.50 -20.32 2.09
N TRP A 58 3.48 -20.87 1.44
CA TRP A 58 2.21 -20.18 1.23
C TRP A 58 1.44 -19.94 2.53
N ARG A 59 1.34 -20.96 3.41
CA ARG A 59 0.72 -20.81 4.74
C ARG A 59 1.44 -19.76 5.58
N LYS A 60 2.77 -19.68 5.50
CA LYS A 60 3.55 -18.63 6.16
C LYS A 60 3.21 -17.23 5.60
N ALA A 61 3.08 -17.10 4.28
CA ALA A 61 2.71 -15.83 3.64
C ALA A 61 1.28 -15.39 4.00
N ILE A 62 0.31 -16.32 3.99
CA ILE A 62 -1.09 -16.08 4.40
C ILE A 62 -1.14 -15.60 5.85
N ARG A 63 -0.48 -16.32 6.77
CA ARG A 63 -0.43 -15.94 8.19
C ARG A 63 0.21 -14.56 8.40
N ALA A 64 1.26 -14.24 7.65
CA ALA A 64 1.90 -12.93 7.73
C ALA A 64 0.96 -11.79 7.27
N GLU A 65 0.20 -12.00 6.20
CA GLU A 65 -0.79 -11.03 5.71
C GLU A 65 -1.91 -10.85 6.73
N LEU A 66 -2.54 -11.93 7.20
CA LEU A 66 -3.61 -11.86 8.21
C LEU A 66 -3.13 -11.22 9.51
N LYS A 67 -1.92 -11.53 9.96
CA LYS A 67 -1.31 -10.88 11.13
C LYS A 67 -1.14 -9.38 10.91
N SER A 68 -0.66 -8.96 9.73
CA SER A 68 -0.55 -7.53 9.39
C SER A 68 -1.91 -6.83 9.43
N MET A 69 -2.94 -7.45 8.84
CA MET A 69 -4.30 -6.89 8.83
C MET A 69 -4.88 -6.78 10.25
N ARG A 70 -4.70 -7.80 11.09
CA ARG A 70 -5.15 -7.80 12.49
C ARG A 70 -4.45 -6.74 13.31
N LEU A 71 -3.12 -6.66 13.24
CA LEU A 71 -2.32 -5.66 13.98
C LEU A 71 -2.69 -4.23 13.60
N ARG A 72 -3.13 -4.01 12.36
CA ARG A 72 -3.53 -2.69 11.86
C ARG A 72 -5.01 -2.37 12.06
N GLY A 73 -5.80 -3.31 12.60
CA GLY A 73 -7.24 -3.16 12.74
C GLY A 73 -7.93 -2.92 11.40
N VAL A 74 -7.52 -3.62 10.34
CA VAL A 74 -8.08 -3.42 8.99
C VAL A 74 -9.56 -3.79 8.93
N PHE A 75 -9.96 -4.80 9.68
CA PHE A 75 -11.34 -5.25 9.76
C PHE A 75 -11.71 -5.61 11.20
N ARG A 76 -13.02 -5.63 11.46
CA ARG A 76 -13.61 -6.17 12.69
C ARG A 76 -14.69 -7.19 12.35
N ALA A 77 -14.87 -8.17 13.22
CA ALA A 77 -15.99 -9.11 13.10
C ALA A 77 -17.32 -8.36 13.27
N ALA A 78 -18.31 -8.68 12.45
CA ALA A 78 -19.62 -8.05 12.46
C ALA A 78 -20.71 -9.04 12.06
N LYS A 79 -21.96 -8.72 12.42
CA LYS A 79 -23.14 -9.36 11.85
C LYS A 79 -23.60 -8.55 10.65
N LEU A 80 -23.91 -9.20 9.55
CA LEU A 80 -24.36 -8.53 8.34
C LEU A 80 -25.72 -7.86 8.59
N PRO A 81 -25.83 -6.52 8.50
CA PRO A 81 -27.11 -5.86 8.72
C PRO A 81 -28.14 -6.27 7.65
N ASN A 82 -29.42 -6.32 8.04
CA ASN A 82 -30.51 -6.64 7.12
C ASN A 82 -30.50 -5.71 5.90
N GLY A 83 -30.57 -6.29 4.71
CA GLY A 83 -30.57 -5.55 3.45
C GLY A 83 -29.18 -5.13 2.93
N GLN A 84 -28.12 -5.39 3.69
CA GLN A 84 -26.75 -5.19 3.21
C GLN A 84 -26.17 -6.46 2.59
N ARG A 85 -25.04 -6.32 1.88
CA ARG A 85 -24.37 -7.43 1.20
C ARG A 85 -22.89 -7.40 1.50
N ALA A 86 -22.36 -8.56 1.88
CA ALA A 86 -20.92 -8.77 2.00
C ALA A 86 -20.26 -8.95 0.62
N ILE A 87 -19.19 -8.19 0.36
CA ILE A 87 -18.36 -8.34 -0.84
C ILE A 87 -17.45 -9.55 -0.65
N GLY A 88 -17.40 -10.43 -1.64
CA GLY A 88 -16.49 -11.57 -1.59
C GLY A 88 -15.03 -11.13 -1.58
N THR A 89 -14.18 -11.90 -0.91
CA THR A 89 -12.73 -11.73 -0.93
C THR A 89 -12.08 -12.81 -1.80
N LYS A 90 -10.81 -12.62 -2.15
CA LYS A 90 -9.98 -13.64 -2.80
C LYS A 90 -8.53 -13.50 -2.35
N TRP A 91 -7.82 -14.62 -2.32
CA TRP A 91 -6.38 -14.65 -2.17
C TRP A 91 -5.69 -14.45 -3.51
N VAL A 92 -4.62 -13.66 -3.52
CA VAL A 92 -3.72 -13.50 -4.67
C VAL A 92 -2.32 -13.90 -4.24
N PHE A 93 -1.76 -14.88 -4.94
CA PHE A 93 -0.45 -15.44 -4.68
C PHE A 93 0.55 -14.99 -5.73
N LYS A 94 1.78 -14.69 -5.30
CA LYS A 94 2.87 -14.30 -6.18
C LYS A 94 4.20 -14.75 -5.61
N ILE A 95 5.04 -15.35 -6.44
CA ILE A 95 6.45 -15.60 -6.12
C ILE A 95 7.25 -14.37 -6.58
N LYS A 96 7.97 -13.76 -5.65
CA LYS A 96 8.96 -12.72 -5.95
C LYS A 96 10.29 -13.39 -6.15
N ARG A 97 10.92 -13.13 -7.30
CA ARG A 97 12.24 -13.63 -7.68
C ARG A 97 13.23 -12.48 -7.71
N LYS A 98 14.49 -12.76 -7.36
CA LYS A 98 15.61 -11.83 -7.50
C LYS A 98 16.06 -11.75 -8.97
N ALA A 99 16.99 -10.84 -9.25
CA ALA A 99 17.60 -10.69 -10.58
C ALA A 99 18.33 -11.97 -11.05
N ASP A 100 18.88 -12.74 -10.10
CA ASP A 100 19.52 -14.04 -10.35
C ASP A 100 18.52 -15.19 -10.59
N GLY A 101 17.21 -14.93 -10.59
CA GLY A 101 16.16 -15.93 -10.77
C GLY A 101 15.78 -16.71 -9.51
N SER A 102 16.55 -16.60 -8.43
CA SER A 102 16.24 -17.27 -7.15
C SER A 102 15.00 -16.68 -6.48
N ILE A 103 14.33 -17.49 -5.65
CA ILE A 103 13.13 -17.04 -4.94
C ILE A 103 13.54 -16.05 -3.84
N GLU A 104 13.06 -14.82 -3.96
CA GLU A 104 13.17 -13.80 -2.92
C GLU A 104 12.15 -14.04 -1.82
N LYS A 105 10.87 -14.20 -2.20
CA LYS A 105 9.76 -14.29 -1.25
C LYS A 105 8.46 -14.82 -1.86
N TYR A 106 7.75 -15.63 -1.09
CA TYR A 106 6.34 -15.96 -1.32
C TYR A 106 5.44 -14.85 -0.76
N LYS A 107 4.52 -14.36 -1.59
CA LYS A 107 3.62 -13.25 -1.26
C LYS A 107 2.17 -13.66 -1.44
N ALA A 108 1.42 -13.60 -0.35
CA ALA A 108 -0.03 -13.73 -0.36
C ALA A 108 -0.64 -12.36 -0.04
N ARG A 109 -1.74 -12.03 -0.70
CA ARG A 109 -2.53 -10.83 -0.41
C ARG A 109 -4.00 -11.17 -0.37
N LEU A 110 -4.70 -10.60 0.61
CA LEU A 110 -6.15 -10.65 0.62
C LEU A 110 -6.72 -9.45 -0.14
N VAL A 111 -7.61 -9.73 -1.10
CA VAL A 111 -8.11 -8.74 -2.05
C VAL A 111 -9.64 -8.79 -2.07
N ALA A 112 -10.30 -7.64 -1.98
CA ALA A 112 -11.73 -7.53 -2.20
C ALA A 112 -12.07 -7.78 -3.68
N LYS A 113 -13.20 -8.45 -3.94
CA LYS A 113 -13.79 -8.54 -5.28
C LYS A 113 -14.53 -7.25 -5.62
N GLY A 114 -13.82 -6.11 -5.67
CA GLY A 114 -14.45 -4.79 -5.82
C GLY A 114 -15.14 -4.54 -7.17
N PHE A 115 -14.93 -5.40 -8.17
CA PHE A 115 -15.79 -5.40 -9.37
C PHE A 115 -17.26 -5.69 -9.04
N LYS A 116 -17.56 -6.31 -7.89
CA LYS A 116 -18.92 -6.52 -7.38
C LYS A 116 -19.47 -5.31 -6.62
N GLN A 117 -18.67 -4.27 -6.33
CA GLN A 117 -19.15 -3.08 -5.62
C GLN A 117 -20.14 -2.27 -6.45
N LYS A 118 -21.13 -1.69 -5.78
CA LYS A 118 -22.18 -0.84 -6.36
C LYS A 118 -21.95 0.63 -5.96
N TYR A 119 -21.96 1.50 -6.98
CA TYR A 119 -21.95 2.95 -6.79
C TYR A 119 -23.18 3.41 -5.99
N GLY A 120 -23.00 4.36 -5.09
CA GLY A 120 -24.04 4.89 -4.21
C GLY A 120 -24.39 3.98 -3.02
N ILE A 121 -23.81 2.79 -2.94
CA ILE A 121 -23.99 1.85 -1.81
C ILE A 121 -22.62 1.59 -1.16
N ASP A 122 -21.69 0.98 -1.90
CA ASP A 122 -20.39 0.56 -1.38
C ASP A 122 -19.32 1.66 -1.54
N TYR A 123 -19.57 2.65 -2.39
CA TYR A 123 -18.69 3.80 -2.64
C TYR A 123 -19.45 4.91 -3.37
N THR A 124 -19.02 6.16 -3.16
CA THR A 124 -19.53 7.35 -3.87
C THR A 124 -18.46 8.02 -4.72
N GLU A 125 -17.19 7.86 -4.37
CA GLU A 125 -16.06 8.46 -5.09
C GLU A 125 -14.88 7.48 -5.15
N THR A 126 -14.14 7.53 -6.26
CA THR A 126 -12.99 6.63 -6.49
C THR A 126 -11.73 7.35 -6.96
N LEU A 127 -11.84 8.64 -7.30
CA LEU A 127 -10.75 9.38 -7.90
C LEU A 127 -9.69 9.71 -6.85
N SER A 128 -8.44 9.42 -7.19
CA SER A 128 -7.27 9.86 -6.46
C SER A 128 -6.47 10.76 -7.40
N PRO A 129 -5.88 11.86 -6.91
CA PRO A 129 -4.97 12.65 -7.71
C PRO A 129 -3.76 11.81 -8.14
N VAL A 130 -3.20 12.17 -9.30
CA VAL A 130 -1.99 11.59 -9.87
C VAL A 130 -0.99 12.71 -10.07
N VAL A 131 0.25 12.49 -9.62
CA VAL A 131 1.32 13.47 -9.78
C VAL A 131 1.53 13.81 -11.25
N LYS A 132 1.65 15.10 -11.56
CA LYS A 132 1.94 15.54 -12.92
C LYS A 132 3.42 15.30 -13.21
N TYR A 133 3.72 14.78 -14.40
CA TYR A 133 5.11 14.58 -14.83
C TYR A 133 5.93 15.88 -14.84
N VAL A 134 5.28 17.01 -15.16
CA VAL A 134 5.92 18.33 -15.10
C VAL A 134 6.40 18.64 -13.68
N THR A 135 5.55 18.42 -12.67
CA THR A 135 5.89 18.61 -11.26
C THR A 135 7.07 17.75 -10.86
N LEU A 136 7.05 16.46 -11.19
CA LEU A 136 8.14 15.54 -10.86
C LEU A 136 9.47 16.00 -11.49
N ARG A 137 9.46 16.37 -12.77
CA ARG A 137 10.66 16.86 -13.47
C ARG A 137 11.19 18.16 -12.86
N MET A 138 10.31 19.08 -12.49
CA MET A 138 10.69 20.34 -11.85
C MET A 138 11.34 20.12 -10.50
N VAL A 139 10.79 19.25 -9.64
CA VAL A 139 11.39 18.91 -8.33
C VAL A 139 12.79 18.33 -8.52
N ILE A 140 12.97 17.41 -9.47
CA ILE A 140 14.28 16.81 -9.76
C ILE A 140 15.27 17.86 -10.28
N ALA A 141 14.83 18.75 -11.18
CA ALA A 141 15.68 19.80 -11.74
C ALA A 141 16.13 20.80 -10.67
N ILE A 142 15.23 21.24 -9.79
CA ILE A 142 15.52 22.13 -8.66
C ILE A 142 16.52 21.45 -7.71
N ALA A 143 16.26 20.20 -7.33
CA ALA A 143 17.16 19.47 -6.45
C ALA A 143 18.56 19.31 -7.07
N LYS A 144 18.64 19.02 -8.36
CA LYS A 144 19.93 18.93 -9.07
C LYS A 144 20.65 20.28 -9.12
N TYR A 145 19.93 21.37 -9.38
CA TYR A 145 20.50 22.71 -9.47
C TYR A 145 21.09 23.18 -8.13
N PHE A 146 20.38 22.96 -7.03
CA PHE A 146 20.84 23.34 -5.68
C PHE A 146 21.66 22.24 -4.97
N GLY A 147 21.94 21.11 -5.63
CA GLY A 147 22.66 20.00 -5.01
C GLY A 147 21.92 19.33 -3.85
N TRP A 148 20.59 19.44 -3.79
CA TRP A 148 19.79 18.85 -2.72
C TRP A 148 19.72 17.31 -2.83
N PRO A 149 19.79 16.59 -1.69
CA PRO A 149 19.59 15.16 -1.68
C PRO A 149 18.15 14.80 -2.08
N LEU A 150 18.01 13.72 -2.84
CA LEU A 150 16.71 13.16 -3.23
C LEU A 150 16.55 11.77 -2.63
N ASP A 151 15.43 11.56 -1.96
CA ASP A 151 15.06 10.28 -1.37
C ASP A 151 13.76 9.74 -1.98
N GLN A 152 13.80 8.48 -2.39
CA GLN A 152 12.63 7.74 -2.84
C GLN A 152 12.17 6.77 -1.76
N LEU A 153 10.88 6.84 -1.44
CA LEU A 153 10.25 6.06 -0.38
C LEU A 153 9.08 5.26 -0.95
N ASP A 154 9.04 3.97 -0.64
CA ASP A 154 7.89 3.09 -0.89
C ASP A 154 7.18 2.76 0.43
N VAL A 155 5.89 3.07 0.51
CA VAL A 155 5.06 2.74 1.68
C VAL A 155 4.58 1.30 1.56
N VAL A 156 5.10 0.44 2.44
CA VAL A 156 4.71 -0.96 2.47
C VAL A 156 3.26 -1.07 2.94
N THR A 157 2.43 -1.78 2.18
CA THR A 157 1.00 -2.00 2.50
C THR A 157 0.19 -0.70 2.61
N ALA A 158 0.49 0.31 1.79
CA ALA A 158 -0.16 1.62 1.77
C ALA A 158 -1.68 1.59 2.00
N PHE A 159 -2.43 0.78 1.25
CA PHE A 159 -3.90 0.73 1.39
C PHE A 159 -4.38 0.30 2.78
N LEU A 160 -3.63 -0.53 3.51
CA LEU A 160 -4.00 -0.97 4.86
C LEU A 160 -3.91 0.13 5.92
N TYR A 161 -3.41 1.32 5.57
CA TYR A 161 -3.50 2.51 6.42
C TYR A 161 -4.72 3.36 6.11
N GLY A 162 -5.24 3.27 4.88
CA GLY A 162 -6.33 4.11 4.42
C GLY A 162 -7.60 3.91 5.25
N ILE A 163 -8.07 4.94 5.94
CA ILE A 163 -9.23 4.84 6.84
C ILE A 163 -10.52 4.93 6.03
N MET A 164 -11.36 3.90 6.11
CA MET A 164 -12.63 3.86 5.38
C MET A 164 -13.65 4.78 6.05
N LYS A 165 -14.31 5.62 5.24
CA LYS A 165 -15.46 6.42 5.67
C LYS A 165 -16.77 5.71 5.32
N GLU A 166 -16.79 4.99 4.20
CA GLU A 166 -17.92 4.18 3.77
C GLU A 166 -17.98 2.86 4.53
N GLN A 167 -19.20 2.44 4.88
CA GLN A 167 -19.43 1.14 5.49
C GLN A 167 -19.40 0.06 4.41
N VAL A 168 -18.40 -0.82 4.49
CA VAL A 168 -18.21 -1.91 3.54
C VAL A 168 -18.01 -3.22 4.28
N PHE A 169 -18.86 -4.20 3.98
CA PHE A 169 -18.77 -5.55 4.54
C PHE A 169 -18.11 -6.51 3.56
N CYS A 170 -17.33 -7.44 4.08
CA CYS A 170 -16.68 -8.50 3.34
C CYS A 170 -17.06 -9.87 3.89
N ALA A 171 -17.16 -10.85 2.97
CA ALA A 171 -17.30 -12.24 3.37
C ALA A 171 -16.02 -12.69 4.07
N VAL A 172 -16.18 -13.55 5.08
CA VAL A 172 -15.05 -14.13 5.81
C VAL A 172 -14.15 -14.87 4.82
N PRO A 173 -12.87 -14.47 4.71
CA PRO A 173 -11.95 -15.10 3.79
C PRO A 173 -11.56 -16.49 4.29
N GLU A 174 -11.19 -17.37 3.35
CA GLU A 174 -10.62 -18.68 3.71
C GLU A 174 -9.37 -18.50 4.58
N GLY A 175 -9.28 -19.31 5.64
CA GLY A 175 -8.19 -19.26 6.63
C GLY A 175 -8.39 -18.23 7.76
N VAL A 176 -9.58 -17.64 7.87
CA VAL A 176 -9.99 -16.82 9.02
C VAL A 176 -11.19 -17.49 9.68
N ASP A 177 -11.03 -17.83 10.96
CA ASP A 177 -12.12 -18.29 11.80
C ASP A 177 -12.67 -17.10 12.59
N LEU A 178 -14.00 -16.96 12.62
CA LEU A 178 -14.68 -16.00 13.47
C LEU A 178 -15.25 -16.71 14.68
N ASP A 179 -15.05 -16.12 15.85
CA ASP A 179 -15.68 -16.58 17.09
C ASP A 179 -17.08 -16.00 17.22
N GLY A 180 -18.01 -16.77 17.80
CA GLY A 180 -19.36 -16.32 18.10
C GLY A 180 -20.31 -16.31 16.90
N ASP A 181 -21.32 -15.45 16.94
CA ASP A 181 -22.42 -15.38 15.97
C ASP A 181 -22.17 -14.34 14.86
N PHE A 182 -20.90 -14.13 14.48
CA PHE A 182 -20.52 -13.20 13.42
C PHE A 182 -20.39 -13.94 12.08
N ASP A 183 -20.92 -13.34 11.02
CA ASP A 183 -21.01 -13.94 9.68
C ASP A 183 -20.21 -13.15 8.62
N CYS A 184 -19.68 -11.99 8.97
CA CYS A 184 -18.92 -11.14 8.06
C CYS A 184 -17.86 -10.28 8.76
N LEU A 185 -17.08 -9.58 7.94
CA LEU A 185 -16.07 -8.61 8.36
C LEU A 185 -16.47 -7.21 7.89
N GLU A 186 -16.51 -6.24 8.80
CA GLU A 186 -16.60 -4.83 8.42
C GLU A 186 -15.20 -4.27 8.18
N LEU A 187 -14.98 -3.63 7.03
CA LEU A 187 -13.71 -3.00 6.69
C LEU A 187 -13.61 -1.62 7.34
N VAL A 188 -12.70 -1.51 8.30
CA VAL A 188 -12.32 -0.24 8.93
C VAL A 188 -11.26 0.48 8.11
N LYS A 189 -10.43 -0.28 7.38
CA LYS A 189 -9.41 0.25 6.49
C LYS A 189 -9.49 -0.37 5.09
N ALA A 190 -8.99 0.36 4.11
CA ALA A 190 -9.02 -0.08 2.72
C ALA A 190 -8.14 -1.32 2.52
N ILE A 191 -8.59 -2.19 1.63
CA ILE A 191 -7.81 -3.33 1.16
C ILE A 191 -7.68 -3.27 -0.36
N TYR A 192 -6.72 -4.03 -0.89
CA TYR A 192 -6.57 -4.17 -2.33
C TYR A 192 -7.88 -4.62 -2.98
N GLY A 193 -8.14 -4.12 -4.18
CA GLY A 193 -9.29 -4.52 -5.00
C GLY A 193 -10.57 -3.75 -4.71
N LEU A 194 -10.66 -2.95 -3.65
CA LEU A 194 -11.74 -1.96 -3.51
C LEU A 194 -11.58 -0.84 -4.55
N LYS A 195 -12.69 -0.34 -5.07
CA LYS A 195 -12.70 0.72 -6.08
C LYS A 195 -12.18 2.06 -5.55
N GLN A 196 -12.45 2.37 -4.29
CA GLN A 196 -12.05 3.60 -3.62
C GLN A 196 -10.69 3.50 -2.89
N ALA A 197 -10.00 2.35 -2.92
CA ALA A 197 -8.80 2.13 -2.11
C ALA A 197 -7.71 3.20 -2.32
N SER A 198 -7.49 3.62 -3.57
CA SER A 198 -6.50 4.64 -3.90
C SER A 198 -6.87 6.01 -3.33
N ARG A 199 -8.15 6.41 -3.44
CA ARG A 199 -8.68 7.66 -2.89
C ARG A 199 -8.54 7.69 -1.37
N VAL A 200 -9.01 6.63 -0.71
CA VAL A 200 -8.97 6.48 0.75
C VAL A 200 -7.53 6.54 1.28
N TRP A 201 -6.58 5.89 0.57
CA TRP A 201 -5.17 6.02 0.90
C TRP A 201 -4.64 7.45 0.72
N ASN A 202 -4.98 8.11 -0.40
CA ASN A 202 -4.53 9.46 -0.65
C ASN A 202 -5.03 10.45 0.41
N GLU A 203 -6.31 10.38 0.81
CA GLU A 203 -6.86 11.20 1.89
C GLU A 203 -6.12 10.98 3.20
N THR A 204 -5.89 9.72 3.58
CA THR A 204 -5.14 9.40 4.82
C THR A 204 -3.70 9.89 4.76
N PHE A 205 -3.06 9.79 3.59
CA PHE A 205 -1.70 10.28 3.38
C PHE A 205 -1.65 11.81 3.46
N ASP A 206 -2.62 12.50 2.85
CA ASP A 206 -2.73 13.95 2.86
C ASP A 206 -2.89 14.48 4.29
N GLU A 207 -3.83 13.93 5.05
CA GLU A 207 -4.06 14.27 6.46
C GLU A 207 -2.77 14.08 7.29
N PHE A 208 -2.08 12.96 7.09
CA PHE A 208 -0.82 12.69 7.79
C PHE A 208 0.28 13.69 7.42
N VAL A 209 0.52 13.92 6.13
CA VAL A 209 1.60 14.80 5.66
C VAL A 209 1.33 16.25 6.11
N CYS A 210 0.08 16.70 6.07
CA CYS A 210 -0.32 17.99 6.62
C CYS A 210 -0.11 18.07 8.14
N SER A 211 -0.41 17.01 8.88
CA SER A 211 -0.22 16.97 10.34
C SER A 211 1.25 17.15 10.78
N ILE A 212 2.21 16.80 9.93
CA ILE A 212 3.65 16.98 10.20
C ILE A 212 4.21 18.30 9.63
N GLY A 213 3.31 19.22 9.25
CA GLY A 213 3.62 20.61 8.89
C GLY A 213 3.97 20.86 7.43
N PHE A 214 3.66 19.93 6.53
CA PHE A 214 3.69 20.20 5.10
C PHE A 214 2.38 20.85 4.65
N GLN A 215 2.42 21.57 3.53
CA GLN A 215 1.25 22.17 2.89
C GLN A 215 1.14 21.68 1.45
N VAL A 216 -0.08 21.37 1.02
CA VAL A 216 -0.39 20.98 -0.37
C VAL A 216 -0.16 22.17 -1.30
N SER A 217 0.46 21.92 -2.45
CA SER A 217 0.64 22.91 -3.50
C SER A 217 -0.67 23.20 -4.23
N ALA A 218 -0.96 24.48 -4.48
CA ALA A 218 -2.10 24.90 -5.29
C ALA A 218 -2.01 24.45 -6.77
N PHE A 219 -0.81 24.08 -7.24
CA PHE A 219 -0.56 23.73 -8.64
C PHE A 219 -0.60 22.21 -8.92
N ASP A 220 -0.34 21.40 -7.89
CA ASP A 220 -0.38 19.94 -7.97
C ASP A 220 -0.77 19.34 -6.62
N PRO A 221 -1.92 18.64 -6.51
CA PRO A 221 -2.39 18.05 -5.26
C PRO A 221 -1.52 16.88 -4.75
N CYS A 222 -0.55 16.42 -5.53
CA CYS A 222 0.44 15.44 -5.08
C CYS A 222 1.78 16.06 -4.65
N LEU A 223 1.92 17.38 -4.71
CA LEU A 223 3.11 18.09 -4.24
C LEU A 223 2.87 18.71 -2.86
N TYR A 224 3.73 18.36 -1.92
CA TYR A 224 3.71 18.87 -0.56
C TYR A 224 4.98 19.68 -0.29
N ILE A 225 4.85 20.85 0.33
CA ILE A 225 5.96 21.77 0.58
C ILE A 225 6.00 22.09 2.08
N LYS A 226 7.18 22.02 2.67
CA LYS A 226 7.45 22.48 4.03
C LYS A 226 8.62 23.44 4.00
N VAL A 227 8.41 24.66 4.47
CA VAL A 227 9.51 25.62 4.67
C VAL A 227 10.11 25.35 6.04
N VAL A 228 11.43 25.16 6.07
CA VAL A 228 12.19 24.99 7.31
C VAL A 228 13.03 26.24 7.45
N ASP A 229 12.78 27.03 8.49
CA ASP A 229 13.64 28.15 8.84
C ASP A 229 14.91 27.60 9.47
N VAL A 230 16.03 27.72 8.76
CA VAL A 230 17.34 27.37 9.31
C VAL A 230 17.81 28.59 10.10
N HIS A 231 17.71 28.53 11.43
CA HIS A 231 18.41 29.51 12.26
C HIS A 231 19.91 29.30 12.08
N PRO A 232 20.67 30.33 11.67
CA PRO A 232 22.12 30.23 11.60
C PRO A 232 22.66 30.08 13.03
N SER A 233 23.19 28.90 13.32
CA SER A 233 23.99 28.60 14.51
C SER A 233 25.37 29.27 14.44
#